data_AF-A0AAP0L8W8-F1
#
_entry.id   AF-A0AAP0L8W8-F1
#
_cell.length_a   1.000
_cell.length_b   1.000
_cell.length_c   1.000
_cell.angle_alpha   90.00
_cell.angle_beta   90.00
_cell.angle_gamma   90.00
#
_symmetry.space_group_name_H-M   'P 1'
#
loop_
_entity.id
_entity.type
_entity.pdbx_description
1 polymer ?
#
loop_
_entity_poly.entity_id
_entity_poly.type
_entity_poly.pdbx_seq_one_letter_code
_entity_poly.pdbx_strand_id
1 'polypeptide(L)'
;MHELRALGVRPDFVTDEAWNRYRKYWASADFRVRSEKASHNRKSEKGGTGTGPSKHTGGTWFRTYEDILALDKDEDNEVTPNDVFLHVHTKDHDGVTFIDSR
;
A
#
# COMPACT_ATOMS: atom_id res chain seq x y z
N MET A 1 -6.29 11.98 -4.14
CA MET A 1 -7.22 11.79 -5.30
C MET A 1 -8.31 10.74 -5.05
N HIS A 2 -8.02 9.55 -4.49
CA HIS A 2 -9.05 8.54 -4.22
C HIS A 2 -10.17 9.05 -3.30
N GLU A 3 -9.81 9.72 -2.20
CA GLU A 3 -10.77 10.34 -1.26
C GLU A 3 -11.55 11.48 -1.91
N LEU A 4 -10.85 12.36 -2.64
CA LEU A 4 -11.47 13.48 -3.38
C LEU A 4 -12.50 12.98 -4.41
N ARG A 5 -12.21 11.86 -5.09
CA ARG A 5 -13.19 11.16 -5.94
C ARG A 5 -14.37 10.64 -5.14
N ALA A 6 -14.13 9.99 -3.99
CA ALA A 6 -15.19 9.41 -3.16
C ALA A 6 -16.15 10.49 -2.62
N LEU A 7 -15.61 11.65 -2.24
CA LEU A 7 -16.35 12.82 -1.78
C LEU A 7 -16.95 13.64 -2.94
N GLY A 8 -16.57 13.35 -4.19
CA GLY A 8 -16.98 14.12 -5.36
C GLY A 8 -16.40 15.54 -5.43
N VAL A 9 -15.42 15.86 -4.58
CA VAL A 9 -14.82 17.19 -4.46
C VAL A 9 -13.71 17.34 -5.50
N ARG A 10 -13.84 18.36 -6.35
CA ARG A 10 -12.80 18.75 -7.29
C ARG A 10 -11.70 19.54 -6.54
N PRO A 11 -10.42 19.17 -6.66
CA PRO A 11 -9.33 19.97 -6.11
C PRO A 11 -9.13 21.28 -6.87
N ASP A 12 -8.69 22.35 -6.19
CA ASP A 12 -8.52 23.68 -6.79
C ASP A 12 -7.48 23.72 -7.94
N PHE A 13 -6.48 22.84 -7.89
CA PHE A 13 -5.45 22.72 -8.92
C PHE A 13 -5.90 21.93 -10.17
N VAL A 14 -7.14 21.42 -10.20
CA VAL A 14 -7.69 20.66 -11.33
C VAL A 14 -8.77 21.49 -12.02
N THR A 15 -8.62 21.71 -13.33
CA THR A 15 -9.62 22.42 -14.12
C THR A 15 -10.94 21.66 -14.22
N ASP A 16 -12.05 22.36 -14.43
CA ASP A 16 -13.38 21.73 -14.62
C ASP A 16 -13.41 20.73 -15.76
N GLU A 17 -12.73 21.06 -16.85
CA GLU A 17 -12.65 20.19 -18.01
C GLU A 17 -11.95 18.87 -17.68
N ALA A 18 -10.78 18.94 -17.02
CA ALA A 18 -10.04 17.76 -16.60
C ALA A 18 -10.85 16.94 -15.59
N TRP A 19 -11.48 17.58 -14.62
CA TRP A 19 -12.33 16.90 -13.63
C TRP A 19 -13.48 16.13 -14.28
N ASN A 20 -14.17 16.75 -15.24
CA ASN A 20 -15.25 16.09 -15.96
C ASN A 20 -14.78 14.92 -16.82
N ARG A 21 -13.58 15.01 -17.44
CA ARG A 21 -12.95 13.87 -18.14
C ARG A 21 -12.66 12.73 -17.16
N TYR A 22 -12.11 13.02 -15.99
CA TYR A 22 -11.87 12.01 -14.96
C TYR A 22 -13.16 11.36 -14.46
N ARG A 23 -14.22 12.14 -14.20
CA ARG A 23 -15.52 11.58 -13.79
C ARG A 23 -16.10 10.63 -14.84
N LYS A 24 -16.04 11.00 -16.12
CA LYS A 24 -16.48 10.11 -17.23
C LYS A 24 -15.65 8.83 -17.27
N TYR A 25 -14.33 8.94 -17.16
CA TYR A 25 -13.44 7.78 -17.14
C TYR A 25 -13.71 6.87 -15.93
N TRP A 26 -13.86 7.42 -14.73
CA TRP A 26 -14.14 6.64 -13.52
C TRP A 26 -15.54 6.01 -13.48
N ALA A 27 -16.49 6.55 -14.25
CA ALA A 27 -17.83 5.97 -14.42
C ALA A 27 -17.84 4.80 -15.41
N SER A 28 -16.79 4.65 -16.22
CA SER A 28 -16.71 3.55 -17.20
C SER A 28 -16.68 2.18 -16.52
N ALA A 29 -17.29 1.19 -17.17
CA ALA A 29 -17.32 -0.18 -16.68
C ALA A 29 -15.91 -0.79 -16.57
N ASP A 30 -15.04 -0.52 -17.54
CA ASP A 30 -13.65 -1.00 -17.55
C ASP A 30 -12.88 -0.49 -16.32
N PHE A 31 -13.01 0.80 -15.98
CA PHE A 31 -12.36 1.33 -14.79
C PHE A 31 -12.89 0.69 -13.51
N ARG A 32 -14.20 0.48 -13.39
CA ARG A 32 -14.81 -0.15 -12.20
C ARG A 32 -14.29 -1.56 -12.00
N VAL A 33 -14.28 -2.37 -13.05
CA VAL A 33 -13.75 -3.75 -13.02
C VAL A 33 -12.27 -3.77 -12.63
N ARG A 34 -11.45 -2.90 -13.24
CA ARG A 34 -10.02 -2.79 -12.90
C ARG A 34 -9.81 -2.34 -11.46
N SER A 35 -10.58 -1.36 -11.00
CA SER A 35 -10.50 -0.84 -9.63
C SER A 35 -10.88 -1.89 -8.60
N GLU A 36 -11.93 -2.67 -8.86
CA GLU A 36 -12.36 -3.77 -7.99
C GLU A 36 -11.32 -4.89 -7.96
N LYS A 37 -10.83 -5.32 -9.12
CA LYS A 37 -9.74 -6.31 -9.21
C LYS A 37 -8.49 -5.84 -8.47
N ALA A 38 -8.08 -4.58 -8.63
CA ALA A 38 -6.95 -4.01 -7.91
C ALA A 38 -7.19 -3.96 -6.39
N SER A 39 -8.41 -3.65 -5.95
CA SER A 39 -8.80 -3.68 -4.54
C SER A 39 -8.71 -5.09 -3.96
N HIS A 40 -9.26 -6.08 -4.68
CA HIS A 40 -9.20 -7.47 -4.28
C HIS A 40 -7.76 -7.99 -4.23
N ASN A 41 -6.94 -7.69 -5.25
CA ASN A 41 -5.52 -8.08 -5.31
C ASN A 41 -4.67 -7.47 -4.19
N ARG A 42 -5.06 -6.31 -3.63
CA ARG A 42 -4.39 -5.72 -2.46
C ARG A 42 -4.78 -6.42 -1.15
N LYS A 43 -6.00 -6.95 -1.08
CA LYS A 43 -6.54 -7.63 0.11
C LYS A 43 -6.25 -9.13 0.12
N SER A 44 -5.93 -9.72 -1.04
CA SER A 44 -5.58 -11.13 -1.17
C SER A 44 -4.17 -11.40 -0.67
N GLU A 45 -3.98 -12.57 -0.03
CA GLU A 45 -2.64 -13.08 0.28
C GLU A 45 -1.85 -13.32 -1.01
N LYS A 46 -0.61 -12.82 -1.07
CA LYS A 46 0.28 -13.05 -2.22
C LYS A 46 1.45 -13.92 -1.76
N GLY A 47 1.41 -15.20 -2.12
CA GLY A 47 2.51 -16.14 -1.86
C GLY A 47 2.11 -17.50 -1.28
N GLY A 48 0.82 -17.81 -1.18
CA GLY A 48 0.30 -19.05 -0.59
C GLY A 48 -0.31 -18.82 0.80
N THR A 49 -0.99 -19.83 1.35
CA THR A 49 -1.70 -19.73 2.63
C THR A 49 -0.77 -19.23 3.74
N GLY A 50 -1.13 -18.13 4.39
CA GLY A 50 -0.38 -17.55 5.52
C GLY A 50 0.65 -16.49 5.13
N THR A 51 0.81 -16.16 3.84
CA THR A 51 1.72 -15.07 3.44
C THR A 51 1.17 -13.67 3.69
N GLY A 52 -0.11 -13.57 4.07
CA GLY A 52 -0.78 -12.30 4.36
C GLY A 52 -0.91 -11.39 3.13
N PRO A 53 -1.73 -10.33 3.23
CA PRO A 53 -1.86 -9.34 2.16
C PRO A 53 -0.51 -8.68 1.83
N SER A 54 -0.31 -8.31 0.55
CA SER A 54 0.91 -7.62 0.10
C SER A 54 1.21 -6.37 0.95
N LYS A 55 2.25 -6.45 1.79
CA LYS A 55 2.71 -5.34 2.66
C LYS A 55 3.37 -4.20 1.87
N HIS A 56 3.80 -4.45 0.63
CA HIS A 56 4.26 -3.40 -0.28
C HIS A 56 3.10 -2.50 -0.71
N THR A 57 2.88 -1.43 0.04
CA THR A 57 2.20 -0.25 -0.49
C THR A 57 3.27 0.52 -1.27
N GLY A 58 3.03 0.86 -2.54
CA GLY A 58 4.03 1.43 -3.45
C GLY A 58 4.65 2.78 -3.05
N GLY A 59 4.55 3.20 -1.79
CA GLY A 59 5.23 4.36 -1.20
C GLY A 59 5.61 4.19 0.29
N THR A 60 5.50 2.99 0.87
CA THR A 60 5.72 2.75 2.31
C THR A 60 7.13 2.22 2.57
N TRP A 61 8.14 3.08 2.43
CA TRP A 61 9.38 2.91 3.19
C TRP A 61 9.27 3.66 4.53
N PHE A 62 8.82 4.92 4.47
CA PHE A 62 8.73 5.79 5.64
C PHE A 62 7.65 5.35 6.63
N ARG A 63 6.49 4.91 6.13
CA ARG A 63 5.39 4.45 7.00
C ARG A 63 5.77 3.19 7.79
N THR A 64 6.48 2.27 7.14
CA THR A 64 7.01 1.05 7.78
C THR A 64 8.11 1.38 8.76
N TYR A 65 8.98 2.34 8.47
CA TYR A 65 9.98 2.83 9.44
C TYR A 65 9.33 3.38 10.71
N GLU A 66 8.30 4.23 10.58
CA GLU A 66 7.55 4.75 11.74
C GLU A 66 6.80 3.65 12.51
N ASP A 67 6.17 2.71 11.80
CA ASP A 67 5.45 1.61 12.43
C ASP A 67 6.43 0.65 13.16
N ILE A 68 7.65 0.45 12.64
CA ILE A 68 8.70 -0.36 13.29
C ILE A 68 9.26 0.37 14.51
N LEU A 69 9.58 1.67 14.41
CA LEU A 69 9.95 2.49 15.56
C LEU A 69 8.88 2.48 16.67
N ALA A 70 7.60 2.38 16.29
CA ALA A 70 6.50 2.29 17.25
C ALA A 70 6.40 0.93 17.95
N LEU A 71 6.85 -0.16 17.30
CA LEU A 71 6.97 -1.49 17.89
C LEU A 71 8.20 -1.62 18.79
N ASP A 72 9.27 -0.88 18.49
CA ASP A 72 10.56 -0.95 19.18
C ASP A 72 10.64 -0.05 20.44
N LYS A 73 9.53 0.58 20.85
CA LYS A 73 9.49 1.50 22.00
C LYS A 73 9.88 0.89 23.35
N ASP A 74 10.08 -0.43 23.41
CA ASP A 74 10.47 -1.17 24.61
C ASP A 74 11.98 -1.48 24.64
N GLU A 75 12.72 -1.28 23.55
CA GLU A 75 14.18 -1.46 23.49
C GLU A 75 14.87 -0.16 23.06
N ASP A 76 15.92 0.25 23.79
CA ASP A 76 16.70 1.47 23.55
C ASP A 76 17.61 1.35 22.29
N ASN A 77 17.14 0.61 21.28
CA ASN A 77 17.87 0.27 20.07
C ASN A 77 17.51 1.22 18.93
N GLU A 78 18.55 1.72 18.24
CA GLU A 78 18.36 2.56 17.06
C GLU A 78 17.97 1.67 15.87
N VAL A 79 16.69 1.71 15.47
CA VAL A 79 16.19 0.99 14.29
C VAL A 79 16.97 1.42 13.05
N THR A 80 17.73 0.50 12.47
CA THR A 80 18.49 0.76 11.25
C THR A 80 17.63 0.54 10.00
N PRO A 81 17.98 1.17 8.86
CA PRO A 81 17.37 0.86 7.57
C PRO A 81 17.38 -0.64 7.22
N ASN A 82 18.37 -1.38 7.70
CA ASN A 82 18.48 -2.82 7.46
C ASN A 82 17.46 -3.62 8.27
N ASP A 83 17.15 -3.19 9.49
CA ASP A 83 16.11 -3.82 10.31
C ASP A 83 14.73 -3.63 9.67
N VAL A 84 14.48 -2.45 9.10
CA VAL A 84 13.28 -2.20 8.31
C VAL A 84 13.22 -3.07 7.06
N PHE A 85 14.34 -3.21 6.36
CA PHE A 85 14.44 -4.09 5.20
C PHE A 85 14.11 -5.54 5.58
N LEU A 86 14.72 -6.09 6.63
CA LEU A 86 14.44 -7.45 7.10
C LEU A 86 12.98 -7.58 7.54
N HIS A 87 12.45 -6.61 8.29
CA HIS A 87 11.07 -6.64 8.78
C HIS A 87 10.04 -6.70 7.64
N VAL A 88 10.27 -6.00 6.52
CA VAL A 88 9.29 -5.97 5.41
C VAL A 88 9.50 -7.06 4.37
N HIS A 89 10.72 -7.61 4.26
CA HIS A 89 11.09 -8.60 3.25
C HIS A 89 11.17 -10.04 3.77
N THR A 90 10.98 -10.27 5.07
CA THR A 90 10.97 -11.62 5.68
C THR A 90 9.57 -12.04 6.13
N LYS A 91 9.28 -13.35 6.05
CA LYS A 91 8.02 -13.94 6.48
C LYS A 91 7.88 -13.79 7.98
N ASP A 92 6.68 -13.44 8.43
CA ASP A 92 6.34 -13.30 9.85
C ASP A 92 7.32 -12.43 10.67
N HIS A 93 8.09 -11.56 10.00
CA HIS A 93 9.12 -10.71 10.61
C HIS A 93 10.26 -11.50 11.29
N ASP A 94 10.53 -12.73 10.83
CA ASP A 94 11.53 -13.63 11.42
C ASP A 94 12.98 -13.19 11.17
N GLY A 95 13.22 -12.24 10.26
CA GLY A 95 14.55 -11.74 9.92
C GLY A 95 15.41 -12.74 9.12
N VAL A 96 14.85 -13.89 8.70
CA VAL A 96 15.59 -15.00 8.09
C VAL A 96 14.96 -15.45 6.77
N THR A 97 13.65 -15.67 6.73
CA THR A 97 12.96 -16.29 5.60
C THR A 97 12.43 -15.24 4.64
N PHE A 98 13.15 -14.96 3.55
CA PHE A 98 12.72 -13.97 2.57
C PHE A 98 11.41 -14.34 1.85
N ILE A 99 10.52 -13.36 1.66
CA ILE A 99 9.22 -13.53 0.99
C ILE A 99 9.39 -13.79 -0.52
N ASP A 100 10.51 -13.36 -1.12
CA ASP A 100 10.85 -13.54 -2.54
C ASP A 100 11.91 -14.63 -2.80
N SER A 101 11.98 -15.65 -1.94
CA SER A 101 12.80 -16.84 -2.24
C SER A 101 12.09 -17.68 -3.29
N ARG A 102 12.36 -17.40 -4.56
CA ARG A 102 11.84 -18.14 -5.71
C ARG A 102 12.91 -19.02 -6.34
#